data_AF-A0A956ASF7-F1
#
_entry.id   AF-A0A956ASF7-F1
#
_cell.length_a   1.000
_cell.length_b   1.000
_cell.length_c   1.000
_cell.angle_alpha   90.00
_cell.angle_beta   90.00
_cell.angle_gamma   90.00
#
_symmetry.space_group_name_H-M   'P 1'
#
loop_
_entity.id
_entity.type
_entity.pdbx_description
1 polymer ?
#
loop_
_entity_poly.entity_id
_entity_poly.type
_entity_poly.pdbx_seq_one_letter_code
_entity_poly.pdbx_strand_id
1 'polypeptide(L)'
;MRRLFLLLTIVGCTREAPPVPDAAPPAAAPIAAAAPAEPDEAERRAKFEARPAIEAPADLPIGWRRLIASTGARLTEAHHAVRSQHVGPPAREVRLSLRLFGPDDEVEAKLITALKALDLSGLGEALPKGPVEDGPVRWSIEFAHLVAPRGEPREHRVELRWRRAPTEPSDPPRCRKPLPVDAPADTPAWLVKLTERRSTRQRVTAEVNARSERLEVRLHMYFWNGFAHDEHVGQLAEAASRAGFVAESREGPRQRWRHENGATFTVNPDPSELHLGCELRGPVLELVWTSAR
;
A
#
# COMPACT_ATOMS: atom_id res chain seq x y z
N MET A 1 52.67 4.03 63.28
CA MET A 1 52.23 5.40 63.58
C MET A 1 53.26 6.39 63.06
N ARG A 2 52.80 7.58 62.65
CA ARG A 2 53.54 8.78 62.17
C ARG A 2 53.96 8.82 60.70
N ARG A 3 53.27 9.71 59.99
CA ARG A 3 53.71 10.42 58.78
C ARG A 3 54.99 11.19 59.08
N LEU A 4 55.89 11.34 58.12
CA LEU A 4 56.75 12.52 58.04
C LEU A 4 57.05 12.88 56.57
N PHE A 5 56.84 14.16 56.29
CA PHE A 5 57.18 14.88 55.07
C PHE A 5 58.69 14.87 54.83
N LEU A 6 59.11 14.87 53.56
CA LEU A 6 60.36 15.51 53.15
C LEU A 6 60.13 16.33 51.88
N LEU A 7 60.42 17.63 52.02
CA LEU A 7 60.54 18.64 50.97
C LEU A 7 62.00 18.69 50.47
N LEU A 8 62.16 19.12 49.21
CA LEU A 8 63.35 19.70 48.56
C LEU A 8 64.56 18.75 48.37
N THR A 9 65.31 18.76 47.26
CA THR A 9 65.80 19.91 46.49
C THR A 9 66.19 19.42 45.08
N ILE A 10 65.70 20.04 44.01
CA ILE A 10 66.18 19.78 42.64
C ILE A 10 67.27 20.80 42.35
N VAL A 11 68.51 20.33 42.31
CA VAL A 11 69.66 21.07 41.78
C VAL A 11 69.60 20.99 40.26
N GLY A 12 69.62 22.14 39.61
CA GLY A 12 69.63 22.27 38.16
C GLY A 12 70.87 21.62 37.54
N CYS A 13 70.62 20.80 36.53
CA CYS A 13 71.59 20.47 35.50
C CYS A 13 70.99 20.90 34.17
N THR A 14 71.57 21.97 33.62
CA THR A 14 71.40 22.43 32.24
C THR A 14 71.77 21.30 31.29
N ARG A 15 70.79 20.79 30.54
CA ARG A 15 71.04 19.96 29.36
C ARG A 15 70.55 20.71 28.14
N GLU A 16 71.47 20.90 27.20
CA GLU A 16 71.27 21.52 25.89
C GLU A 16 70.00 20.99 25.20
N ALA A 17 69.23 21.93 24.65
CA ALA A 17 68.09 21.61 23.81
C ALA A 17 68.59 20.91 22.52
N PRO A 18 68.02 19.77 22.13
CA PRO A 18 68.27 19.22 20.80
C PRO A 18 67.74 20.17 19.72
N PRO A 19 68.33 20.18 18.51
CA PRO A 19 67.89 21.03 17.41
C PRO A 19 66.42 20.75 17.08
N VAL A 20 65.63 21.81 17.00
CA VAL A 20 64.23 21.77 16.58
C VAL A 20 64.18 21.25 15.14
N PRO A 21 63.49 20.13 14.85
CA PRO A 21 63.28 19.72 13.46
C PRO A 21 62.43 20.78 12.77
N ASP A 22 62.84 21.18 11.56
CA ASP A 22 62.10 22.10 10.71
C ASP A 22 60.61 21.72 10.69
N ALA A 23 59.78 22.64 11.19
CA ALA A 23 58.34 22.48 11.14
C ALA A 23 57.92 22.36 9.67
N ALA A 24 57.44 21.18 9.28
CA ALA A 24 56.79 21.00 8.00
C ALA A 24 55.71 22.10 7.84
N PRO A 25 55.59 22.73 6.66
CA PRO A 25 54.59 23.77 6.44
C PRO A 25 53.21 23.21 6.82
N PRO A 26 52.37 23.98 7.52
CA PRO A 26 51.05 23.51 7.94
C PRO A 26 50.30 23.03 6.69
N ALA A 27 49.89 21.76 6.70
CA ALA A 27 49.01 21.23 5.67
C ALA A 27 47.79 22.16 5.60
N ALA A 28 47.55 22.74 4.42
CA ALA A 28 46.37 23.57 4.19
C ALA A 28 45.14 22.80 4.66
N ALA A 29 44.44 23.36 5.66
CA ALA A 29 43.21 22.76 6.14
C ALA A 29 42.29 22.53 4.92
N PRO A 30 41.71 21.33 4.74
CA PRO A 30 40.77 21.11 3.66
C PRO A 30 39.68 22.18 3.81
N ILE A 31 39.52 23.01 2.78
CA ILE A 31 38.41 23.96 2.71
C ILE A 31 37.16 23.09 2.76
N ALA A 32 36.49 23.06 3.91
CA ALA A 32 35.23 22.36 4.07
C ALA A 32 34.28 22.95 3.03
N ALA A 33 33.99 22.19 1.98
CA ALA A 33 32.98 22.58 1.01
C ALA A 33 31.71 22.90 1.81
N ALA A 34 31.17 24.10 1.63
CA ALA A 34 29.94 24.50 2.29
C ALA A 34 28.90 23.42 1.99
N ALA A 35 28.25 22.91 3.04
CA ALA A 35 27.17 21.96 2.87
C ALA A 35 26.14 22.57 1.89
N PRO A 36 25.61 21.78 0.94
CA PRO A 36 24.61 22.28 0.02
C PRO A 36 23.49 22.94 0.82
N ALA A 37 23.12 24.16 0.42
CA ALA A 37 22.03 24.87 1.07
C ALA A 37 20.77 23.99 1.05
N GLU A 38 20.04 23.94 2.16
CA GLU A 38 18.76 23.24 2.19
C GLU A 38 17.83 23.87 1.14
N PRO A 39 17.12 23.04 0.33
CA PRO A 39 16.23 23.55 -0.70
C PRO A 39 15.15 24.44 -0.08
N ASP A 40 14.86 25.58 -0.70
CA ASP A 40 13.84 26.51 -0.22
C ASP A 40 12.40 25.96 -0.40
N GLU A 41 11.39 26.69 0.09
CA GLU A 41 9.99 26.24 -0.01
C GLU A 41 9.55 26.02 -1.47
N ALA A 42 9.94 26.91 -2.38
CA ALA A 42 9.53 26.87 -3.78
C ALA A 42 10.10 25.62 -4.46
N GLU A 43 11.37 25.30 -4.24
CA GLU A 43 12.01 24.09 -4.71
C GLU A 43 11.37 22.82 -4.10
N ARG A 44 11.04 22.84 -2.81
CA ARG A 44 10.37 21.71 -2.15
C ARG A 44 8.97 21.48 -2.72
N ARG A 45 8.19 22.54 -2.95
CA ARG A 45 6.86 22.46 -3.57
C ARG A 45 6.95 21.98 -5.02
N ALA A 46 7.86 22.52 -5.81
CA ALA A 46 8.06 22.10 -7.19
C ALA A 46 8.43 20.61 -7.28
N LYS A 47 9.31 20.13 -6.39
CA LYS A 47 9.64 18.71 -6.27
C LYS A 47 8.42 17.87 -5.91
N PHE A 48 7.58 18.31 -4.98
CA PHE A 48 6.34 17.62 -4.62
C PHE A 48 5.37 17.52 -5.81
N GLU A 49 5.13 18.63 -6.50
CA GLU A 49 4.19 18.71 -7.62
C GLU A 49 4.65 17.90 -8.83
N ALA A 50 5.97 17.80 -9.06
CA ALA A 50 6.56 17.01 -10.13
C ALA A 50 6.46 15.49 -9.93
N ARG A 51 6.17 15.01 -8.71
CA ARG A 51 6.08 13.56 -8.44
C ARG A 51 4.87 12.95 -9.13
N PRO A 52 4.94 11.72 -9.68
CA PRO A 52 3.77 11.07 -10.25
C PRO A 52 2.69 10.85 -9.18
N ALA A 53 1.44 11.14 -9.52
CA ALA A 53 0.26 10.76 -8.76
C ALA A 53 -0.50 9.71 -9.57
N ILE A 54 -1.06 8.71 -8.90
CA ILE A 54 -1.94 7.75 -9.56
C ILE A 54 -3.40 8.17 -9.40
N GLU A 55 -4.22 7.83 -10.38
CA GLU A 55 -5.67 7.94 -10.23
C GLU A 55 -6.20 6.92 -9.22
N ALA A 56 -7.15 7.36 -8.39
CA ALA A 56 -7.82 6.49 -7.42
C ALA A 56 -8.62 5.40 -8.16
N PRO A 57 -8.57 4.13 -7.69
CA PRO A 57 -9.39 3.06 -8.26
C PRO A 57 -10.87 3.48 -8.35
N ALA A 58 -11.51 3.24 -9.48
CA ALA A 58 -12.86 3.74 -9.73
C ALA A 58 -13.92 3.04 -8.85
N ASP A 59 -13.62 1.83 -8.40
CA ASP A 59 -14.44 1.02 -7.49
C ASP A 59 -14.25 1.38 -6.01
N LEU A 60 -13.28 2.25 -5.68
CA LEU A 60 -13.06 2.75 -4.34
C LEU A 60 -14.33 3.46 -3.83
N PRO A 61 -14.78 3.22 -2.58
CA PRO A 61 -16.03 3.79 -2.11
C PRO A 61 -15.98 5.32 -2.15
N ILE A 62 -17.12 5.93 -2.48
CA ILE A 62 -17.20 7.37 -2.81
C ILE A 62 -16.65 8.28 -1.70
N GLY A 63 -16.84 7.92 -0.43
CA GLY A 63 -16.26 8.65 0.70
C GLY A 63 -14.74 8.73 0.63
N TRP A 64 -14.06 7.61 0.34
CA TRP A 64 -12.60 7.57 0.23
C TRP A 64 -12.08 8.34 -0.98
N ARG A 65 -12.78 8.28 -2.12
CA ARG A 65 -12.44 9.12 -3.28
C ARG A 65 -12.60 10.61 -2.97
N ARG A 66 -13.66 10.99 -2.24
CA ARG A 66 -13.87 12.36 -1.76
C ARG A 66 -12.78 12.80 -0.78
N LEU A 67 -12.30 11.92 0.11
CA LEU A 67 -11.19 12.20 1.01
C LEU A 67 -9.91 12.56 0.24
N ILE A 68 -9.58 11.80 -0.81
CA ILE A 68 -8.39 12.07 -1.64
C ILE A 68 -8.54 13.43 -2.33
N ALA A 69 -9.71 13.69 -2.92
CA ALA A 69 -9.98 14.96 -3.59
C ALA A 69 -9.97 16.17 -2.65
N SER A 70 -10.57 16.06 -1.46
CA SER A 70 -10.68 17.17 -0.50
C SER A 70 -9.35 17.52 0.15
N THR A 71 -8.47 16.53 0.32
CA THR A 71 -7.14 16.74 0.88
C THR A 71 -6.16 17.32 -0.14
N GLY A 72 -6.48 17.30 -1.44
CA GLY A 72 -5.54 17.70 -2.51
C GLY A 72 -4.27 16.85 -2.53
N ALA A 73 -4.35 15.64 -1.95
CA ALA A 73 -3.21 14.75 -1.84
C ALA A 73 -2.81 14.16 -3.20
N ARG A 74 -1.52 13.91 -3.37
CA ARG A 74 -1.04 13.03 -4.43
C ARG A 74 -1.11 11.59 -3.94
N LEU A 75 -2.03 10.81 -4.50
CA LEU A 75 -2.13 9.37 -4.24
C LEU A 75 -0.94 8.64 -4.87
N THR A 76 -0.26 7.78 -4.11
CA THR A 76 0.92 7.03 -4.59
C THR A 76 0.75 5.51 -4.59
N GLU A 77 -0.11 4.98 -3.72
CA GLU A 77 -0.51 3.58 -3.72
C GLU A 77 -1.94 3.48 -3.22
N ALA A 78 -2.75 2.62 -3.83
CA ALA A 78 -4.11 2.36 -3.40
C ALA A 78 -4.42 0.87 -3.49
N HIS A 79 -4.98 0.34 -2.42
CA HIS A 79 -5.52 -1.00 -2.39
C HIS A 79 -6.97 -0.95 -1.92
N HIS A 80 -7.85 -1.60 -2.66
CA HIS A 80 -9.25 -1.76 -2.32
C HIS A 80 -9.66 -3.22 -2.53
N ALA A 81 -10.15 -3.86 -1.48
CA ALA A 81 -10.63 -5.23 -1.55
C ALA A 81 -12.02 -5.36 -0.91
N VAL A 82 -12.89 -6.08 -1.60
CA VAL A 82 -14.22 -6.48 -1.11
C VAL A 82 -14.31 -8.00 -1.17
N ARG A 83 -14.52 -8.60 0.00
CA ARG A 83 -14.60 -10.05 0.19
C ARG A 83 -15.99 -10.43 0.66
N SER A 84 -16.69 -11.24 -0.13
CA SER A 84 -18.04 -11.72 0.22
C SER A 84 -17.99 -12.61 1.46
N GLN A 85 -19.05 -12.51 2.27
CA GLN A 85 -19.30 -13.40 3.39
C GLN A 85 -20.67 -14.01 3.23
N HIS A 86 -20.82 -15.25 3.70
CA HIS A 86 -22.11 -15.92 3.66
C HIS A 86 -23.13 -15.25 4.61
N VAL A 87 -22.65 -14.76 5.76
CA VAL A 87 -23.46 -14.13 6.81
C VAL A 87 -22.86 -12.77 7.14
N GLY A 88 -23.70 -11.74 7.22
CA GLY A 88 -23.27 -10.39 7.57
C GLY A 88 -22.76 -9.55 6.40
N PRO A 89 -22.30 -8.32 6.68
CA PRO A 89 -21.73 -7.44 5.66
C PRO A 89 -20.41 -8.01 5.11
N PRO A 90 -20.07 -7.75 3.84
CA PRO A 90 -18.81 -8.20 3.27
C PRO A 90 -17.63 -7.61 4.05
N ALA A 91 -16.55 -8.39 4.12
CA ALA A 91 -15.27 -7.85 4.59
C ALA A 91 -14.76 -6.87 3.56
N ARG A 92 -14.14 -5.80 4.05
CA ARG A 92 -13.65 -4.72 3.20
C ARG A 92 -12.32 -4.24 3.72
N GLU A 93 -11.44 -3.90 2.80
CA GLU A 93 -10.14 -3.34 3.12
C GLU A 93 -9.82 -2.21 2.17
N VAL A 94 -9.39 -1.08 2.74
CA VAL A 94 -8.92 0.10 2.02
C VAL A 94 -7.57 0.46 2.59
N ARG A 95 -6.56 0.58 1.73
CA ARG A 95 -5.26 1.13 2.09
C ARG A 95 -4.91 2.22 1.09
N LEU A 96 -4.58 3.41 1.57
CA LEU A 96 -4.19 4.55 0.76
C LEU A 96 -2.83 5.06 1.26
N SER A 97 -1.90 5.25 0.34
CA SER A 97 -0.66 5.99 0.58
C SER A 97 -0.77 7.34 -0.13
N LEU A 98 -0.76 8.40 0.65
CA LEU A 98 -0.97 9.77 0.22
C LEU A 98 0.27 10.60 0.50
N ARG A 99 0.54 11.58 -0.38
CA ARG A 99 1.50 12.64 -0.13
C ARG A 99 0.79 13.99 -0.09
N LEU A 100 1.10 14.76 0.94
CA LEU A 100 0.56 16.09 1.19
C LEU A 100 1.71 17.09 1.31
N PHE A 101 1.44 18.37 1.06
CA PHE A 101 2.42 19.43 1.24
C PHE A 101 1.81 20.59 2.02
N GLY A 102 2.50 21.07 3.04
CA GLY A 102 2.08 22.22 3.84
C GLY A 102 2.71 22.24 5.23
N PRO A 103 2.37 23.25 6.05
CA PRO A 103 2.67 23.26 7.48
C PRO A 103 1.99 22.08 8.20
N ASP A 104 2.59 21.58 9.28
CA ASP A 104 2.09 20.42 10.03
C ASP A 104 0.64 20.60 10.48
N ASP A 105 0.37 21.71 11.18
CA ASP A 105 -0.93 21.99 11.79
C ASP A 105 -2.04 22.10 10.72
N GLU A 106 -1.73 22.68 9.56
CA GLU A 106 -2.68 22.79 8.44
C GLU A 106 -2.97 21.44 7.79
N VAL A 107 -1.93 20.63 7.58
CA VAL A 107 -2.08 19.29 6.99
C VAL A 107 -2.85 18.37 7.92
N GLU A 108 -2.55 18.39 9.22
CA GLU A 108 -3.27 17.62 10.23
C GLU A 108 -4.74 18.06 10.31
N ALA A 109 -5.03 19.35 10.43
CA ALA A 109 -6.40 19.86 10.48
C ALA A 109 -7.21 19.50 9.21
N LYS A 110 -6.59 19.61 8.04
CA LYS A 110 -7.20 19.22 6.76
C LYS A 110 -7.52 17.73 6.73
N LEU A 111 -6.60 16.90 7.19
CA LEU A 111 -6.75 15.44 7.21
C LEU A 111 -7.84 15.01 8.20
N ILE A 112 -7.88 15.60 9.40
CA ILE A 112 -8.94 15.38 10.38
C ILE A 112 -10.30 15.76 9.79
N THR A 113 -10.40 16.93 9.17
CA THR A 113 -11.65 17.40 8.52
C THR A 113 -12.12 16.41 7.45
N ALA A 114 -11.19 15.93 6.62
CA ALA A 114 -11.51 14.96 5.56
C ALA A 114 -11.89 13.58 6.11
N LEU A 115 -11.25 13.13 7.20
CA LEU A 115 -11.56 11.86 7.86
C LEU A 115 -12.90 11.91 8.61
N LYS A 116 -13.28 13.07 9.17
CA LYS A 116 -14.61 13.26 9.79
C LYS A 116 -15.73 13.00 8.78
N ALA A 117 -15.53 13.29 7.50
CA ALA A 117 -16.49 13.00 6.44
C ALA A 117 -16.62 11.51 6.07
N LEU A 118 -15.79 10.63 6.64
CA LEU A 118 -15.88 9.17 6.49
C LEU A 118 -16.66 8.49 7.62
N ASP A 119 -17.16 9.25 8.61
CA ASP A 119 -17.88 8.74 9.78
C ASP A 119 -17.13 7.61 10.51
N LEU A 120 -15.80 7.72 10.62
CA LEU A 120 -14.96 6.75 11.32
C LEU A 120 -15.16 6.88 12.83
N SER A 121 -15.52 5.78 13.49
CA SER A 121 -15.61 5.72 14.95
C SER A 121 -14.25 5.93 15.61
N GLY A 122 -14.25 6.60 16.76
CA GLY A 122 -13.04 6.90 17.54
C GLY A 122 -12.18 8.04 16.99
N LEU A 123 -12.59 8.72 15.91
CA LEU A 123 -11.93 9.95 15.46
C LEU A 123 -12.31 11.13 16.37
N GLY A 124 -11.32 11.68 17.08
CA GLY A 124 -11.48 12.87 17.92
C GLY A 124 -11.05 14.17 17.24
N GLU A 125 -10.55 15.12 18.03
CA GLU A 125 -9.99 16.39 17.54
C GLU A 125 -8.52 16.31 17.11
N ALA A 126 -7.87 15.15 17.29
CA ALA A 126 -6.50 14.90 16.88
C ALA A 126 -6.39 13.54 16.18
N LEU A 127 -5.35 13.35 15.37
CA LEU A 127 -5.09 12.05 14.74
C LEU A 127 -4.73 10.99 15.80
N PRO A 128 -5.25 9.76 15.69
CA PRO A 128 -4.90 8.71 16.63
C PRO A 128 -3.43 8.31 16.45
N LYS A 129 -2.73 8.12 17.57
CA LYS A 129 -1.32 7.70 17.58
C LYS A 129 -1.11 6.21 17.28
N GLY A 130 -2.19 5.45 17.10
CA GLY A 130 -2.18 4.01 16.92
C GLY A 130 -3.47 3.50 16.28
N PRO A 131 -3.62 2.18 16.12
CA PRO A 131 -4.83 1.60 15.57
C PRO A 131 -6.03 1.85 16.49
N VAL A 132 -7.16 2.20 15.87
CA VAL A 132 -8.47 2.32 16.50
C VAL A 132 -9.27 1.07 16.14
N GLU A 133 -9.82 0.41 17.15
CA GLU A 133 -10.63 -0.80 17.01
C GLU A 133 -12.04 -0.52 17.54
N ASP A 134 -13.04 -0.85 16.73
CA ASP A 134 -14.47 -0.72 17.03
C ASP A 134 -15.21 -1.93 16.44
N GLY A 135 -15.41 -2.95 17.29
CA GLY A 135 -15.98 -4.22 16.88
C GLY A 135 -15.19 -4.86 15.71
N PRO A 136 -15.85 -5.18 14.57
CA PRO A 136 -15.17 -5.78 13.43
C PRO A 136 -14.36 -4.77 12.60
N VAL A 137 -14.43 -3.48 12.92
CA VAL A 137 -13.75 -2.42 12.19
C VAL A 137 -12.45 -2.07 12.91
N ARG A 138 -11.36 -2.02 12.14
CA ARG A 138 -10.06 -1.52 12.59
C ARG A 138 -9.53 -0.55 11.57
N TRP A 139 -9.00 0.57 12.04
CA TRP A 139 -8.35 1.53 11.17
C TRP A 139 -7.16 2.19 11.86
N SER A 140 -6.23 2.71 11.06
CA SER A 140 -5.05 3.41 11.55
C SER A 140 -4.59 4.43 10.54
N ILE A 141 -3.87 5.43 11.04
CA ILE A 141 -3.15 6.39 10.24
C ILE A 141 -1.71 6.42 10.69
N GLU A 142 -0.79 6.25 9.75
CA GLU A 142 0.64 6.47 9.98
C GLU A 142 1.01 7.78 9.26
N PHE A 143 1.53 8.74 10.03
CA PHE A 143 1.88 10.06 9.53
C PHE A 143 3.39 10.23 9.66
N ALA A 144 4.09 10.38 8.53
CA ALA A 144 5.54 10.51 8.47
C ALA A 144 5.93 11.80 7.74
N HIS A 145 6.94 12.50 8.24
CA HIS A 145 7.33 13.83 7.76
C HIS A 145 8.67 13.75 7.02
N LEU A 146 8.84 14.54 5.95
CA LEU A 146 10.18 14.85 5.45
C LEU A 146 10.82 15.97 6.30
N VAL A 147 12.15 15.96 6.38
CA VAL A 147 12.91 16.92 7.21
C VAL A 147 12.74 18.34 6.65
N ALA A 148 12.28 19.24 7.52
CA ALA A 148 12.29 20.69 7.34
C ALA A 148 12.30 21.35 8.73
N PRO A 149 12.68 22.63 8.85
CA PRO A 149 12.53 23.37 10.10
C PRO A 149 11.09 23.32 10.61
N ARG A 150 10.92 23.40 11.93
CA ARG A 150 9.57 23.38 12.54
C ARG A 150 8.78 24.60 12.10
N GLY A 151 7.55 24.40 11.63
CA GLY A 151 6.64 25.46 11.18
C GLY A 151 6.77 25.79 9.68
N GLU A 152 7.78 25.27 8.99
CA GLU A 152 7.95 25.46 7.56
C GLU A 152 7.12 24.44 6.75
N PRO A 153 6.59 24.83 5.57
CA PRO A 153 5.90 23.89 4.69
C PRO A 153 6.84 22.78 4.20
N ARG A 154 6.34 21.54 4.29
CA ARG A 154 7.06 20.32 3.91
C ARG A 154 6.13 19.25 3.35
N GLU A 155 6.74 18.23 2.76
CA GLU A 155 6.04 17.04 2.28
C GLU A 155 5.78 16.06 3.44
N HIS A 156 4.56 15.53 3.49
CA HIS A 156 4.07 14.58 4.48
C HIS A 156 3.61 13.31 3.76
N ARG A 157 4.05 12.16 4.25
CA ARG A 157 3.57 10.84 3.83
C ARG A 157 2.51 10.37 4.83
N VAL A 158 1.34 10.06 4.32
CA VAL A 158 0.23 9.54 5.12
C VAL A 158 -0.14 8.16 4.61
N GLU A 159 -0.12 7.17 5.49
CA GLU A 159 -0.67 5.86 5.21
C GLU A 159 -1.96 5.67 5.99
N LEU A 160 -3.08 5.61 5.26
CA LEU A 160 -4.39 5.31 5.79
C LEU A 160 -4.67 3.84 5.58
N ARG A 161 -5.00 3.13 6.66
CA ARG A 161 -5.42 1.73 6.60
C ARG A 161 -6.76 1.60 7.29
N TRP A 162 -7.74 1.02 6.61
CA TRP A 162 -9.04 0.72 7.16
C TRP A 162 -9.44 -0.68 6.74
N ARG A 163 -9.93 -1.46 7.68
CA ARG A 163 -10.38 -2.83 7.47
C ARG A 163 -11.63 -3.09 8.27
N ARG A 164 -12.60 -3.76 7.65
CA ARG A 164 -13.66 -4.48 8.33
C ARG A 164 -13.39 -5.96 8.19
N ALA A 165 -13.02 -6.60 9.29
CA ALA A 165 -12.83 -8.04 9.36
C ALA A 165 -14.18 -8.78 9.32
N PRO A 166 -14.19 -10.03 8.81
CA PRO A 166 -15.28 -10.95 9.08
C PRO A 166 -15.40 -11.24 10.56
N THR A 167 -16.62 -11.46 11.03
CA THR A 167 -16.85 -12.20 12.26
C THR A 167 -16.98 -13.67 11.87
N GLU A 168 -15.97 -14.49 12.15
CA GLU A 168 -16.05 -15.92 11.85
C GLU A 168 -17.10 -16.58 12.74
N PRO A 169 -18.05 -17.35 12.16
CA PRO A 169 -18.98 -18.14 12.96
C PRO A 169 -18.21 -19.27 13.66
N SER A 170 -18.56 -19.56 14.91
CA SER A 170 -17.98 -20.68 15.68
C SER A 170 -18.27 -22.04 15.05
N ASP A 171 -19.44 -22.19 14.41
CA ASP A 171 -19.85 -23.38 13.66
C ASP A 171 -20.22 -22.98 12.22
N PRO A 172 -19.28 -23.03 11.27
CA PRO A 172 -19.53 -22.61 9.90
C PRO A 172 -20.54 -23.56 9.23
N PRO A 173 -21.66 -23.03 8.68
CA PRO A 173 -22.58 -23.86 7.92
C PRO A 173 -21.95 -24.29 6.59
N ARG A 174 -22.58 -25.23 5.91
CA ARG A 174 -22.24 -25.55 4.50
C ARG A 174 -22.48 -24.33 3.62
N CYS A 175 -21.54 -24.01 2.73
CA CYS A 175 -21.69 -22.84 1.86
C CYS A 175 -22.95 -22.95 1.01
N ARG A 176 -23.82 -21.94 1.13
CA ARG A 176 -24.81 -21.67 0.08
C ARG A 176 -24.09 -20.95 -1.05
N LYS A 177 -24.77 -20.92 -2.19
CA LYS A 177 -24.35 -20.13 -3.33
C LYS A 177 -24.19 -18.64 -2.91
N PRO A 178 -22.96 -18.07 -2.88
CA PRO A 178 -22.69 -16.72 -2.35
C PRO A 178 -23.35 -15.61 -3.18
N LEU A 179 -23.47 -14.39 -2.66
CA LEU A 179 -23.94 -13.27 -3.49
C LEU A 179 -22.82 -12.83 -4.44
N PRO A 180 -23.15 -12.48 -5.70
CA PRO A 180 -22.17 -11.91 -6.62
C PRO A 180 -21.70 -10.55 -6.10
N VAL A 181 -20.40 -10.29 -6.19
CA VAL A 181 -19.84 -8.93 -6.04
C VAL A 181 -19.73 -8.25 -7.41
N ASP A 182 -19.83 -6.93 -7.42
CA ASP A 182 -19.57 -6.14 -8.63
C ASP A 182 -18.09 -6.24 -9.02
N ALA A 183 -17.80 -6.26 -10.32
CA ALA A 183 -16.43 -6.17 -10.77
C ALA A 183 -15.93 -4.75 -10.55
N PRO A 184 -14.65 -4.59 -10.21
CA PRO A 184 -14.01 -3.29 -10.24
C PRO A 184 -14.17 -2.64 -11.61
N ALA A 185 -14.44 -1.33 -11.66
CA ALA A 185 -14.61 -0.63 -12.93
C ALA A 185 -13.34 -0.65 -13.81
N ASP A 186 -12.16 -0.82 -13.20
CA ASP A 186 -10.89 -0.98 -13.89
C ASP A 186 -10.67 -2.40 -14.47
N THR A 187 -11.62 -3.31 -14.24
CA THR A 187 -11.59 -4.66 -14.81
C THR A 187 -11.85 -4.59 -16.32
N PRO A 188 -11.02 -5.23 -17.16
CA PRO A 188 -11.27 -5.28 -18.61
C PRO A 188 -12.65 -5.83 -18.95
N ALA A 189 -13.37 -5.16 -19.84
CA ALA A 189 -14.76 -5.52 -20.18
C ALA A 189 -14.93 -6.97 -20.66
N TRP A 190 -13.94 -7.53 -21.35
CA TRP A 190 -13.96 -8.93 -21.77
C TRP A 190 -13.95 -9.90 -20.58
N LEU A 191 -13.20 -9.57 -19.52
CA LEU A 191 -13.10 -10.35 -18.30
C LEU A 191 -14.42 -10.25 -17.51
N VAL A 192 -14.96 -9.03 -17.38
CA VAL A 192 -16.30 -8.78 -16.79
C VAL A 192 -17.36 -9.65 -17.48
N LYS A 193 -17.43 -9.59 -18.81
CA LYS A 193 -18.41 -10.35 -19.62
C LYS A 193 -18.34 -11.85 -19.38
N LEU A 194 -17.17 -12.43 -19.11
CA LEU A 194 -17.00 -13.86 -18.87
C LEU A 194 -17.34 -14.24 -17.44
N THR A 195 -17.01 -13.37 -16.49
CA THR A 195 -17.34 -13.57 -15.08
C THR A 195 -18.85 -13.43 -14.79
N GLU A 196 -19.62 -12.83 -15.70
CA GLU A 196 -21.06 -12.59 -15.55
C GLU A 196 -21.97 -13.59 -16.30
N ARG A 197 -21.43 -14.56 -17.06
CA ARG A 197 -22.25 -15.52 -17.84
C ARG A 197 -23.01 -16.52 -16.95
N ARG A 198 -24.15 -17.02 -17.46
CA ARG A 198 -25.14 -17.81 -16.69
C ARG A 198 -24.58 -19.09 -16.03
N SER A 199 -23.60 -19.76 -16.62
CA SER A 199 -22.98 -20.98 -16.06
C SER A 199 -21.92 -20.71 -14.99
N THR A 200 -21.36 -19.50 -14.93
CA THR A 200 -20.28 -19.10 -14.00
C THR A 200 -20.70 -18.38 -12.75
N ARG A 201 -21.99 -18.02 -12.62
CA ARG A 201 -22.47 -17.05 -11.63
C ARG A 201 -21.83 -17.25 -10.25
N GLN A 202 -20.74 -16.52 -9.99
CA GLN A 202 -20.48 -15.66 -8.85
C GLN A 202 -19.01 -15.31 -8.72
N ARG A 203 -18.70 -14.04 -9.02
CA ARG A 203 -17.59 -13.35 -8.38
C ARG A 203 -17.90 -13.30 -6.88
N VAL A 204 -16.98 -13.74 -6.06
CA VAL A 204 -17.14 -13.76 -4.59
C VAL A 204 -16.14 -12.85 -3.89
N THR A 205 -15.05 -12.53 -4.56
CA THR A 205 -14.06 -11.55 -4.09
C THR A 205 -13.60 -10.72 -5.28
N ALA A 206 -13.39 -9.43 -5.01
CA ALA A 206 -12.78 -8.48 -5.93
C ALA A 206 -11.72 -7.67 -5.18
N GLU A 207 -10.51 -7.63 -5.72
CA GLU A 207 -9.39 -6.86 -5.17
C GLU A 207 -8.75 -6.03 -6.29
N VAL A 208 -8.48 -4.76 -6.00
CA VAL A 208 -7.75 -3.84 -6.86
C VAL A 208 -6.53 -3.33 -6.10
N ASN A 209 -5.37 -3.49 -6.70
CA ASN A 209 -4.13 -2.91 -6.22
C ASN A 209 -3.53 -2.01 -7.32
N ALA A 210 -3.51 -0.71 -7.06
CA ALA A 210 -2.96 0.31 -7.93
C ALA A 210 -1.68 0.88 -7.34
N ARG A 211 -0.61 0.81 -8.14
CA ARG A 211 0.72 1.39 -7.89
C ARG A 211 1.10 2.32 -9.04
N SER A 212 2.17 3.09 -8.86
CA SER A 212 2.68 4.03 -9.88
C SER A 212 2.90 3.39 -11.24
N GLU A 213 3.37 2.14 -11.28
CA GLU A 213 3.78 1.46 -12.53
C GLU A 213 2.83 0.33 -12.95
N ARG A 214 1.87 -0.04 -12.09
CA ARG A 214 1.08 -1.25 -12.29
C ARG A 214 -0.30 -1.15 -11.68
N LEU A 215 -1.27 -1.67 -12.42
CA LEU A 215 -2.60 -2.00 -11.92
C LEU A 215 -2.75 -3.52 -11.88
N GLU A 216 -3.24 -4.03 -10.75
CA GLU A 216 -3.61 -5.43 -10.58
C GLU A 216 -5.07 -5.53 -10.16
N VAL A 217 -5.83 -6.37 -10.86
CA VAL A 217 -7.20 -6.75 -10.52
C VAL A 217 -7.22 -8.25 -10.26
N ARG A 218 -7.67 -8.65 -9.08
CA ARG A 218 -7.87 -10.04 -8.71
C ARG A 218 -9.35 -10.32 -8.48
N LEU A 219 -9.87 -11.34 -9.15
CA LEU A 219 -11.24 -11.80 -9.01
C LEU A 219 -11.22 -13.27 -8.60
N HIS A 220 -12.03 -13.64 -7.61
CA HIS A 220 -12.25 -15.05 -7.30
C HIS A 220 -13.68 -15.46 -7.70
N MET A 221 -13.78 -16.61 -8.35
CA MET A 221 -15.03 -17.16 -8.85
C MET A 221 -15.31 -18.50 -8.20
N TYR A 222 -16.50 -18.63 -7.60
CA TYR A 222 -16.92 -19.86 -6.95
C TYR A 222 -17.79 -20.71 -7.89
N PHE A 223 -17.44 -21.99 -8.05
CA PHE A 223 -18.19 -22.94 -8.86
C PHE A 223 -18.88 -23.97 -7.97
N TRP A 224 -20.12 -24.32 -8.32
CA TRP A 224 -20.90 -25.31 -7.57
C TRP A 224 -20.53 -26.77 -7.91
N ASN A 225 -19.88 -27.00 -9.05
CA ASN A 225 -19.37 -28.30 -9.48
C ASN A 225 -18.13 -28.13 -10.39
N GLY A 226 -17.34 -29.20 -10.57
CA GLY A 226 -16.09 -29.17 -11.34
C GLY A 226 -16.24 -29.10 -12.86
N PHE A 227 -17.34 -29.57 -13.45
CA PHE A 227 -17.54 -29.49 -14.91
C PHE A 227 -17.68 -28.05 -15.40
N ALA A 228 -18.39 -27.21 -14.65
CA ALA A 228 -18.52 -25.79 -14.98
C ALA A 228 -17.19 -25.03 -14.87
N HIS A 229 -16.26 -25.51 -14.04
CA HIS A 229 -14.95 -24.90 -13.88
C HIS A 229 -14.07 -25.09 -15.13
N ASP A 230 -13.96 -26.30 -15.65
CA ASP A 230 -13.08 -26.60 -16.79
C ASP A 230 -13.61 -25.98 -18.10
N GLU A 231 -14.94 -25.98 -18.29
CA GLU A 231 -15.59 -25.27 -19.40
C GLU A 231 -15.19 -23.79 -19.40
N HIS A 232 -15.19 -23.16 -18.22
CA HIS A 232 -14.85 -21.75 -18.07
C HIS A 232 -13.39 -21.43 -18.26
N VAL A 233 -12.49 -22.31 -17.82
CA VAL A 233 -11.07 -22.18 -18.14
C VAL A 233 -10.87 -22.13 -19.66
N GLY A 234 -11.56 -22.99 -20.42
CA GLY A 234 -11.55 -22.97 -21.89
C GLY A 234 -12.09 -21.66 -22.49
N GLN A 235 -13.22 -21.16 -21.98
CA GLN A 235 -13.80 -19.89 -22.43
C GLN A 235 -12.90 -18.67 -22.11
N LEU A 236 -12.23 -18.67 -20.96
CA LEU A 236 -11.26 -17.65 -20.56
C LEU A 236 -10.03 -17.69 -21.47
N ALA A 237 -9.50 -18.88 -21.77
CA ALA A 237 -8.39 -19.06 -22.70
C ALA A 237 -8.70 -18.51 -24.10
N GLU A 238 -9.87 -18.85 -24.64
CA GLU A 238 -10.32 -18.37 -25.95
C GLU A 238 -10.48 -16.83 -25.95
N ALA A 239 -11.03 -16.27 -24.88
CA ALA A 239 -11.19 -14.82 -24.77
C ALA A 239 -9.86 -14.07 -24.56
N ALA A 240 -8.93 -14.60 -23.77
CA ALA A 240 -7.60 -14.04 -23.59
C ALA A 240 -6.87 -14.00 -24.95
N SER A 241 -6.95 -15.09 -25.73
CA SER A 241 -6.39 -15.12 -27.08
C SER A 241 -7.03 -14.08 -28.01
N ARG A 242 -8.37 -13.93 -27.98
CA ARG A 242 -9.05 -12.86 -28.74
C ARG A 242 -8.68 -11.45 -28.29
N ALA A 243 -8.31 -11.28 -27.03
CA ALA A 243 -7.83 -10.02 -26.46
C ALA A 243 -6.33 -9.78 -26.70
N GLY A 244 -5.68 -10.56 -27.58
CA GLY A 244 -4.28 -10.39 -27.97
C GLY A 244 -3.26 -11.04 -27.02
N PHE A 245 -3.71 -11.78 -25.99
CA PHE A 245 -2.79 -12.48 -25.11
C PHE A 245 -2.30 -13.78 -25.74
N VAL A 246 -1.02 -14.05 -25.55
CA VAL A 246 -0.36 -15.31 -25.92
C VAL A 246 -0.13 -16.12 -24.66
N ALA A 247 -0.40 -17.43 -24.73
CA ALA A 247 -0.18 -18.29 -23.58
C ALA A 247 1.33 -18.47 -23.32
N GLU A 248 1.74 -18.23 -22.09
CA GLU A 248 3.07 -18.54 -21.57
C GLU A 248 3.09 -19.97 -21.01
N SER A 249 2.01 -20.39 -20.35
CA SER A 249 1.82 -21.76 -19.85
C SER A 249 0.33 -22.16 -19.81
N ARG A 250 0.06 -23.46 -19.99
CA ARG A 250 -1.29 -24.06 -19.96
C ARG A 250 -1.31 -25.40 -19.22
N GLU A 251 -1.06 -25.36 -17.92
CA GLU A 251 -1.03 -26.55 -17.07
C GLU A 251 -2.41 -26.79 -16.43
N GLY A 252 -3.30 -27.41 -17.22
CA GLY A 252 -4.68 -27.67 -16.78
C GLY A 252 -5.42 -26.36 -16.44
N PRO A 253 -5.98 -26.24 -15.22
CA PRO A 253 -6.66 -25.02 -14.78
C PRO A 253 -5.71 -23.88 -14.42
N ARG A 254 -4.40 -24.16 -14.26
CA ARG A 254 -3.39 -23.13 -14.07
C ARG A 254 -2.88 -22.67 -15.43
N GLN A 255 -3.16 -21.43 -15.78
CA GLN A 255 -2.75 -20.87 -17.07
C GLN A 255 -2.19 -19.47 -16.90
N ARG A 256 -1.11 -19.18 -17.59
CA ARG A 256 -0.51 -17.85 -17.62
C ARG A 256 -0.45 -17.35 -19.04
N TRP A 257 -0.84 -16.10 -19.21
CA TRP A 257 -0.98 -15.44 -20.50
C TRP A 257 -0.31 -14.07 -20.43
N ARG A 258 0.33 -13.68 -21.52
CA ARG A 258 1.05 -12.41 -21.64
C ARG A 258 0.64 -11.69 -22.92
N HIS A 259 0.47 -10.38 -22.83
CA HIS A 259 0.21 -9.51 -23.96
C HIS A 259 1.49 -8.77 -24.38
N GLU A 260 1.57 -8.31 -25.63
CA GLU A 260 2.74 -7.58 -26.17
C GLU A 260 3.06 -6.30 -25.38
N ASN A 261 2.04 -5.61 -24.88
CA ASN A 261 2.16 -4.41 -24.06
C ASN A 261 2.61 -4.67 -22.60
N GLY A 262 2.98 -5.91 -22.26
CA GLY A 262 3.42 -6.29 -20.91
C GLY A 262 2.29 -6.65 -19.94
N ALA A 263 1.02 -6.58 -20.34
CA ALA A 263 -0.07 -7.06 -19.50
C ALA A 263 0.01 -8.57 -19.29
N THR A 264 -0.43 -9.05 -18.11
CA THR A 264 -0.51 -10.47 -17.81
C THR A 264 -1.91 -10.85 -17.36
N PHE A 265 -2.30 -12.06 -17.71
CA PHE A 265 -3.56 -12.65 -17.27
C PHE A 265 -3.23 -14.06 -16.77
N THR A 266 -3.59 -14.32 -15.52
CA THR A 266 -3.33 -15.61 -14.88
C THR A 266 -4.65 -16.18 -14.40
N VAL A 267 -4.82 -17.46 -14.66
CA VAL A 267 -5.91 -18.30 -14.17
C VAL A 267 -5.28 -19.30 -13.23
N ASN A 268 -5.70 -19.33 -11.97
CA ASN A 268 -5.20 -20.28 -10.99
C ASN A 268 -6.37 -21.04 -10.37
N PRO A 269 -6.26 -22.37 -10.18
CA PRO A 269 -7.10 -23.02 -9.19
C PRO A 269 -6.74 -22.41 -7.83
N ASP A 270 -7.71 -21.83 -7.14
CA ASP A 270 -7.51 -21.27 -5.81
C ASP A 270 -7.90 -22.36 -4.80
N PRO A 271 -6.92 -22.89 -4.05
CA PRO A 271 -7.18 -24.04 -3.22
C PRO A 271 -8.04 -23.73 -1.99
N SER A 272 -7.96 -22.56 -1.33
CA SER A 272 -8.56 -22.49 0.04
C SER A 272 -8.68 -21.13 0.73
N GLU A 273 -8.17 -20.01 0.23
CA GLU A 273 -8.00 -18.82 1.09
C GLU A 273 -9.22 -17.88 1.17
N LEU A 274 -10.34 -18.28 0.57
CA LEU A 274 -11.59 -17.53 0.68
C LEU A 274 -12.30 -17.85 2.01
N HIS A 275 -12.16 -16.94 2.97
CA HIS A 275 -13.00 -16.94 4.18
C HIS A 275 -14.44 -16.53 3.84
N LEU A 276 -15.23 -17.46 3.31
CA LEU A 276 -16.67 -17.27 3.06
C LEU A 276 -17.52 -17.41 4.33
N GLY A 277 -16.90 -17.79 5.47
CA GLY A 277 -17.61 -18.10 6.71
C GLY A 277 -18.40 -19.41 6.63
N CYS A 278 -18.00 -20.33 5.74
CA CYS A 278 -18.67 -21.60 5.48
C CYS A 278 -17.71 -22.61 4.82
N GLU A 279 -18.08 -23.89 4.82
CA GLU A 279 -17.33 -24.95 4.12
C GLU A 279 -17.61 -24.94 2.61
N LEU A 280 -16.56 -24.71 1.80
CA LEU A 280 -16.63 -24.75 0.32
C LEU A 280 -16.97 -26.14 -0.19
N ARG A 281 -17.75 -26.23 -1.28
CA ARG A 281 -18.16 -27.51 -1.89
C ARG A 281 -17.67 -27.74 -3.32
N GLY A 282 -17.20 -26.69 -3.98
CA GLY A 282 -16.71 -26.77 -5.34
C GLY A 282 -15.47 -25.90 -5.54
N PRO A 283 -14.84 -26.01 -6.71
CA PRO A 283 -13.57 -25.34 -6.96
C PRO A 283 -13.74 -23.83 -7.03
N VAL A 284 -12.66 -23.12 -6.71
CA VAL A 284 -12.54 -21.68 -6.87
C VAL A 284 -11.52 -21.42 -7.96
N LEU A 285 -11.84 -20.46 -8.83
CA LEU A 285 -10.93 -19.96 -9.84
C LEU A 285 -10.51 -18.55 -9.46
N GLU A 286 -9.21 -18.34 -9.30
CA GLU A 286 -8.62 -17.01 -9.20
C GLU A 286 -8.24 -16.53 -10.60
N LEU A 287 -8.64 -15.29 -10.89
CA LEU A 287 -8.30 -14.57 -12.10
C LEU A 287 -7.49 -13.35 -11.68
N VAL A 288 -6.23 -13.30 -12.10
CA VAL A 288 -5.34 -12.15 -11.87
C VAL A 288 -5.07 -11.49 -13.20
N TRP A 289 -5.50 -10.24 -13.36
CA TRP A 289 -5.15 -9.41 -14.51
C TRP A 289 -4.26 -8.27 -14.06
N THR A 290 -3.22 -8.00 -14.84
CA THR A 290 -2.25 -6.96 -14.55
C THR A 290 -1.96 -6.15 -15.79
N SER A 291 -1.87 -4.84 -15.67
CA SER A 291 -1.43 -3.95 -16.74
C SER A 291 -0.36 -2.98 -16.23
N ALA A 292 0.51 -2.53 -17.14
CA ALA A 292 1.32 -1.35 -16.90
C ALA A 292 0.39 -0.12 -16.85
N ARG A 293 0.69 0.82 -15.95
CA ARG A 293 0.04 2.14 -15.92
C ARG A 293 0.82 3.16 -16.72
#